data_AF-A0A366M2J1-F1
#
_entry.id   AF-A0A366M2J1-F1
#
_cell.length_a   1.000
_cell.length_b   1.000
_cell.length_c   1.000
_cell.angle_alpha   90.00
_cell.angle_beta   90.00
_cell.angle_gamma   90.00
#
_symmetry.space_group_name_H-M   'P 1'
#
loop_
_entity.id
_entity.type
_entity.pdbx_description
1 polymer ?
#
loop_
_entity_poly.entity_id
_entity_poly.type
_entity_poly.pdbx_seq_one_letter_code
_entity_poly.pdbx_strand_id
1 'polypeptide(L)'
;MVTFSRAGLADRLADLDAGALIVFAASCVQRRVSAAQALATHGRSEDLEALETLLSDLWSAPFTRWASPGRWEQANDFEEIHADEEAEGALAFSEDAVVALWYAIQYVSSGDCASILECAARCYDCAGFVDDACGDTYAFAAAEARMQLEDLSLLASHPVDPELVSTLKERSVQESERIGAQLQQV
;
A
#
# COMPACT_ATOMS: atom_id res chain seq x y z
N MET A 1 -10.87 21.35 -3.18
CA MET A 1 -10.60 20.38 -2.10
C MET A 1 -11.08 19.04 -2.59
N VAL A 2 -10.17 18.09 -2.79
CA VAL A 2 -10.52 16.76 -3.28
C VAL A 2 -10.94 15.94 -2.07
N THR A 3 -12.19 15.49 -2.03
CA THR A 3 -12.70 14.68 -0.92
C THR A 3 -12.48 13.21 -1.26
N PHE A 4 -11.61 12.54 -0.51
CA PHE A 4 -11.48 11.09 -0.59
C PHE A 4 -12.80 10.46 -0.11
N SER A 5 -13.43 9.64 -0.95
CA SER A 5 -14.66 8.93 -0.57
C SER A 5 -14.59 7.50 -1.05
N ARG A 6 -14.93 6.55 -0.18
CA ARG A 6 -14.91 5.12 -0.51
C ARG A 6 -15.85 4.81 -1.69
N ALA A 7 -16.99 5.48 -1.76
CA ALA A 7 -17.92 5.35 -2.89
C ALA A 7 -17.30 5.82 -4.22
N GLY A 8 -16.70 7.03 -4.23
CA GLY A 8 -16.06 7.54 -5.45
C GLY A 8 -14.80 6.75 -5.86
N LEU A 9 -14.13 6.09 -4.91
CA LEU A 9 -13.03 5.17 -5.19
C LEU A 9 -13.56 3.88 -5.81
N ALA A 10 -14.62 3.29 -5.26
CA ALA A 10 -15.23 2.06 -5.77
C ALA A 10 -15.68 2.19 -7.22
N ASP A 11 -16.32 3.33 -7.56
CA ASP A 11 -16.76 3.60 -8.94
C ASP A 11 -15.58 3.61 -9.92
N ARG A 12 -14.43 4.17 -9.52
CA ARG A 12 -13.23 4.24 -10.38
C ARG A 12 -12.52 2.89 -10.51
N LEU A 13 -12.53 2.08 -9.46
CA LEU A 13 -11.92 0.75 -9.49
C LEU A 13 -12.72 -0.21 -10.37
N ALA A 14 -14.04 -0.03 -10.49
CA ALA A 14 -14.90 -0.91 -11.29
C ALA A 14 -14.56 -0.92 -12.79
N ASP A 15 -13.92 0.14 -13.30
CA ASP A 15 -13.55 0.30 -14.70
C ASP A 15 -12.15 -0.25 -15.03
N LEU A 16 -11.39 -0.69 -14.03
CA LEU A 16 -10.02 -1.19 -14.21
C LEU A 16 -9.99 -2.71 -14.38
N ASP A 17 -9.05 -3.19 -15.19
CA ASP A 17 -8.76 -4.61 -15.27
C ASP A 17 -7.93 -5.10 -14.06
N ALA A 18 -7.81 -6.42 -13.92
CA ALA A 18 -7.12 -7.01 -12.79
C ALA A 18 -5.64 -6.62 -12.70
N GLY A 19 -4.95 -6.44 -13.83
CA GLY A 19 -3.56 -5.99 -13.85
C GLY A 19 -3.44 -4.57 -13.31
N ALA A 20 -4.34 -3.68 -13.73
CA ALA A 20 -4.38 -2.31 -13.26
C ALA A 20 -4.69 -2.21 -11.75
N LEU A 21 -5.63 -3.03 -11.26
CA LEU A 21 -5.97 -3.10 -9.83
C LEU A 21 -4.78 -3.55 -8.98
N ILE A 22 -4.01 -4.54 -9.45
CA ILE A 22 -2.80 -5.01 -8.77
C ILE A 22 -1.73 -3.91 -8.73
N VAL A 23 -1.48 -3.22 -9.85
CA VAL A 23 -0.51 -2.12 -9.91
C VAL A 23 -0.92 -0.97 -9.00
N PHE A 24 -2.21 -0.64 -8.97
CA PHE A 24 -2.75 0.37 -8.06
C PHE A 24 -2.49 0.01 -6.59
N ALA A 25 -2.80 -1.22 -6.18
CA ALA A 25 -2.54 -1.67 -4.80
C ALA A 25 -1.05 -1.67 -4.47
N ALA A 26 -0.19 -2.17 -5.37
CA ALA A 26 1.26 -2.15 -5.19
C ALA A 26 1.80 -0.72 -5.01
N SER A 27 1.28 0.22 -5.79
CA SER A 27 1.63 1.64 -5.69
C SER A 27 1.25 2.22 -4.31
N CYS A 28 0.05 1.91 -3.81
CA CYS A 28 -0.40 2.35 -2.48
C CYS A 28 0.49 1.79 -1.36
N VAL A 29 0.70 0.47 -1.36
CA VAL A 29 1.52 -0.21 -0.35
C VAL A 29 2.98 0.27 -0.39
N GLN A 30 3.55 0.45 -1.59
CA GLN A 30 4.93 0.92 -1.76
C GLN A 30 5.19 2.25 -1.05
N ARG A 31 4.22 3.17 -1.04
CA ARG A 31 4.35 4.47 -0.35
C ARG A 31 4.37 4.35 1.17
N ARG A 32 3.96 3.19 1.71
CA ARG A 32 3.92 2.91 3.15
C ARG A 32 5.12 2.10 3.64
N VAL A 33 6.04 1.67 2.77
CA VAL A 33 7.21 0.87 3.17
C VAL A 33 8.04 1.57 4.24
N SER A 34 8.22 2.88 4.15
CA SER A 34 8.96 3.64 5.17
C SER A 34 8.24 3.70 6.53
N ALA A 35 6.92 3.58 6.57
CA ALA A 35 6.18 3.40 7.82
C ALA A 35 6.41 1.99 8.40
N ALA A 36 6.45 0.96 7.54
CA ALA A 36 6.74 -0.41 7.93
C ALA A 36 8.16 -0.62 8.48
N GLN A 37 9.10 0.32 8.27
CA GLN A 37 10.44 0.26 8.84
C GLN A 37 10.45 0.23 10.38
N ALA A 38 9.36 0.68 11.02
CA ALA A 38 9.18 0.54 12.47
C ALA A 38 9.23 -0.93 12.94
N LEU A 39 8.90 -1.92 12.10
CA LEU A 39 9.05 -3.34 12.42
C LEU A 39 10.50 -3.69 12.76
N ALA A 40 11.44 -3.26 11.90
CA ALA A 40 12.86 -3.55 12.09
C ALA A 40 13.43 -2.90 13.36
N THR A 41 12.99 -1.69 13.70
CA THR A 41 13.43 -1.01 14.93
C THR A 41 12.92 -1.70 16.21
N HIS A 42 11.87 -2.50 16.10
CA HIS A 42 11.30 -3.32 17.18
C HIS A 42 11.72 -4.80 17.10
N GLY A 43 12.76 -5.13 16.31
CA GLY A 43 13.30 -6.49 16.23
C GLY A 43 12.55 -7.44 15.30
N ARG A 44 11.62 -6.94 14.49
CA ARG A 44 10.84 -7.69 13.49
C ARG A 44 11.38 -7.46 12.07
N SER A 45 12.70 -7.52 11.91
CA SER A 45 13.36 -7.32 10.61
C SER A 45 12.97 -8.38 9.57
N GLU A 46 12.72 -9.62 10.00
CA GLU A 46 12.27 -10.70 9.11
C GLU A 46 10.90 -10.39 8.51
N ASP A 47 10.02 -9.72 9.25
CA ASP A 47 8.70 -9.32 8.76
C ASP A 47 8.79 -8.18 7.74
N LEU A 48 9.70 -7.23 7.96
CA LEU A 48 9.99 -6.19 6.98
C LEU A 48 10.53 -6.80 5.67
N GLU A 49 11.47 -7.75 5.76
CA GLU A 49 12.00 -8.47 4.59
C GLU A 49 10.91 -9.26 3.86
N ALA A 50 9.99 -9.89 4.60
CA ALA A 50 8.83 -10.58 4.04
C ALA A 50 7.89 -9.61 3.31
N LEU A 51 7.58 -8.45 3.92
CA LEU A 51 6.76 -7.40 3.32
C LEU A 51 7.38 -6.89 2.02
N GLU A 52 8.68 -6.58 2.00
CA GLU A 52 9.39 -6.10 0.81
C GLU A 52 9.41 -7.16 -0.30
N THR A 53 9.58 -8.44 0.07
CA THR A 53 9.54 -9.56 -0.88
C THR A 53 8.16 -9.68 -1.52
N LEU A 54 7.10 -9.69 -0.70
CA LEU A 54 5.72 -9.78 -1.16
C LEU A 54 5.31 -8.59 -2.03
N LEU A 55 5.75 -7.38 -1.66
CA LEU A 55 5.54 -6.18 -2.47
C LEU A 55 6.26 -6.26 -3.82
N SER A 56 7.50 -6.78 -3.85
CA SER A 56 8.23 -7.01 -5.09
C SER A 56 7.49 -7.99 -6.03
N ASP A 57 6.92 -9.04 -5.46
CA ASP A 57 6.09 -9.99 -6.19
C ASP A 57 4.80 -9.32 -6.69
N LEU A 58 4.19 -8.44 -5.89
CA LEU A 58 2.97 -7.72 -6.27
C LEU A 58 3.21 -6.80 -7.48
N TRP A 59 4.35 -6.12 -7.52
CA TRP A 59 4.77 -5.34 -8.69
C TRP A 59 4.98 -6.19 -9.96
N SER A 60 5.31 -7.46 -9.81
CA SER A 60 5.57 -8.40 -10.90
C SER A 60 4.33 -9.20 -11.33
N ALA A 61 3.30 -9.24 -10.49
CA ALA A 61 2.09 -10.02 -10.67
C ALA A 61 1.27 -9.69 -11.94
N PRO A 62 1.24 -8.44 -12.48
CA PRO A 62 0.54 -8.16 -13.73
C PRO A 62 1.11 -8.91 -14.95
N PHE A 63 2.40 -9.27 -14.92
CA PHE A 63 3.11 -9.86 -16.07
C PHE A 63 3.47 -11.34 -15.88
N THR A 64 3.39 -11.83 -14.65
CA THR A 64 3.72 -13.21 -14.31
C THR A 64 2.45 -14.00 -14.12
N ARG A 65 2.42 -15.25 -14.60
CA ARG A 65 1.39 -16.18 -14.13
C ARG A 65 1.57 -16.30 -12.62
N TRP A 66 0.50 -15.99 -11.89
CA TRP A 66 0.45 -15.83 -10.44
C TRP A 66 1.46 -16.71 -9.72
N ALA A 67 2.35 -16.08 -8.94
CA ALA A 67 3.37 -16.77 -8.17
C ALA A 67 2.74 -17.88 -7.31
N SER A 68 3.51 -18.95 -7.09
CA SER A 68 3.11 -20.14 -6.34
C SER A 68 2.25 -19.79 -5.10
N PRO A 69 1.04 -20.38 -4.93
CA PRO A 69 0.10 -20.04 -3.86
C PRO A 69 0.72 -19.93 -2.46
N GLY A 70 1.67 -20.82 -2.14
CA GLY A 70 2.31 -20.85 -0.82
C GLY A 70 3.16 -19.63 -0.47
N ARG A 71 3.52 -18.76 -1.42
CA ARG A 71 4.26 -17.53 -1.10
C ARG A 71 3.34 -16.43 -0.55
N TRP A 72 2.12 -16.36 -1.07
CA TRP A 72 1.12 -15.41 -0.58
C TRP A 72 0.53 -15.81 0.77
N GLU A 73 0.58 -17.11 1.10
CA GLU A 73 0.17 -17.62 2.41
C GLU A 73 0.98 -17.01 3.56
N GLN A 74 2.26 -16.68 3.33
CA GLN A 74 3.13 -16.00 4.30
C GLN A 74 2.54 -14.66 4.76
N ALA A 75 1.74 -14.01 3.92
CA ALA A 75 1.06 -12.79 4.31
C ALA A 75 0.09 -13.00 5.48
N ASN A 76 -0.36 -14.21 5.78
CA ASN A 76 -1.22 -14.48 6.95
C ASN A 76 -0.42 -14.70 8.24
N ASP A 77 0.91 -14.76 8.17
CA ASP A 77 1.76 -15.00 9.34
C ASP A 77 2.07 -13.71 10.09
N PHE A 78 1.76 -12.53 9.52
CA PHE A 78 1.90 -11.26 10.21
C PHE A 78 0.96 -11.15 11.41
N GLU A 79 1.51 -10.79 12.57
CA GLU A 79 0.78 -10.62 13.83
C GLU A 79 -0.33 -9.58 13.73
N GLU A 80 -0.09 -8.52 12.96
CA GLU A 80 -0.99 -7.38 12.69
C GLU A 80 -2.37 -7.82 12.17
N ILE A 81 -2.45 -8.98 11.52
CA ILE A 81 -3.70 -9.50 10.93
C ILE A 81 -4.58 -10.17 11.97
N HIS A 82 -3.98 -10.64 13.07
CA HIS A 82 -4.67 -11.35 14.14
C HIS A 82 -4.78 -10.52 15.41
N ALA A 83 -4.33 -9.27 15.39
CA ALA A 83 -4.36 -8.38 16.53
C ALA A 83 -5.80 -7.94 16.84
N ASP A 84 -6.21 -8.08 18.10
CA ASP A 84 -7.48 -7.57 18.62
C ASP A 84 -7.39 -6.08 19.04
N GLU A 85 -6.17 -5.59 19.26
CA GLU A 85 -5.86 -4.22 19.70
C GLU A 85 -4.92 -3.56 18.70
N GLU A 86 -5.21 -2.30 18.36
CA GLU A 86 -4.37 -1.46 17.50
C GLU A 86 -3.04 -1.14 18.21
N ALA A 87 -1.93 -1.30 17.50
CA ALA A 87 -0.61 -1.02 18.02
C ALA A 87 -0.44 0.48 18.35
N GLU A 88 0.31 0.80 19.40
CA GLU A 88 0.56 2.19 19.79
C GLU A 88 1.82 2.76 19.12
N GLY A 89 1.82 4.09 18.94
CA GLY A 89 3.01 4.83 18.50
C GLY A 89 3.49 4.44 17.11
N ALA A 90 4.81 4.25 16.95
CA ALA A 90 5.40 3.96 15.65
C ALA A 90 4.95 2.62 15.03
N LEU A 91 4.50 1.67 15.86
CA LEU A 91 4.01 0.38 15.38
C LEU A 91 2.62 0.46 14.76
N ALA A 92 1.81 1.46 15.13
CA ALA A 92 0.52 1.75 14.49
C ALA A 92 0.69 1.96 12.98
N PHE A 93 1.75 2.70 12.59
CA PHE A 93 2.00 3.00 11.17
C PHE A 93 2.39 1.76 10.39
N SER A 94 3.18 0.86 11.01
CA SER A 94 3.55 -0.41 10.38
C SER A 94 2.38 -1.37 10.29
N GLU A 95 1.45 -1.34 11.25
CA GLU A 95 0.26 -2.18 11.24
C GLU A 95 -0.58 -1.93 9.99
N ASP A 96 -0.95 -0.69 9.72
CA ASP A 96 -1.73 -0.37 8.52
C ASP A 96 -0.97 -0.67 7.23
N ALA A 97 0.36 -0.52 7.20
CA ALA A 97 1.17 -0.85 6.04
C ALA A 97 1.14 -2.36 5.73
N VAL A 98 1.26 -3.20 6.77
CA VAL A 98 1.18 -4.66 6.68
C VAL A 98 -0.23 -5.10 6.29
N VAL A 99 -1.25 -4.56 6.96
CA VAL A 99 -2.67 -4.89 6.67
C VAL A 99 -3.04 -4.46 5.25
N ALA A 100 -2.56 -3.31 4.77
CA ALA A 100 -2.76 -2.90 3.38
C ALA A 100 -2.15 -3.89 2.38
N LEU A 101 -0.91 -4.35 2.63
CA LEU A 101 -0.29 -5.39 1.80
C LEU A 101 -1.11 -6.68 1.81
N TRP A 102 -1.57 -7.12 2.98
CA TRP A 102 -2.40 -8.31 3.09
C TRP A 102 -3.67 -8.21 2.24
N TYR A 103 -4.39 -7.08 2.29
CA TYR A 103 -5.55 -6.86 1.44
C TYR A 103 -5.21 -6.86 -0.07
N ALA A 104 -4.07 -6.29 -0.47
CA ALA A 104 -3.62 -6.38 -1.85
C ALA A 104 -3.41 -7.84 -2.30
N ILE A 105 -2.88 -8.68 -1.41
CA ILE A 105 -2.66 -10.12 -1.65
C ILE A 105 -3.97 -10.90 -1.64
N GLN A 106 -4.93 -10.54 -0.79
CA GLN A 106 -6.28 -11.10 -0.81
C GLN A 106 -6.98 -10.85 -2.14
N TYR A 107 -6.81 -9.65 -2.73
CA TYR A 107 -7.30 -9.39 -4.08
C TYR A 107 -6.68 -10.32 -5.12
N VAL A 108 -5.35 -10.49 -5.10
CA VAL A 108 -4.66 -11.39 -6.03
C VAL A 108 -5.20 -12.82 -5.94
N SER A 109 -5.58 -13.25 -4.74
CA SER A 109 -6.06 -14.62 -4.47
C SER A 109 -7.53 -14.83 -4.81
N SER A 110 -8.38 -13.83 -4.59
CA SER A 110 -9.85 -13.94 -4.68
C SER A 110 -10.46 -13.22 -5.89
N GLY A 111 -9.79 -12.19 -6.40
CA GLY A 111 -10.34 -11.22 -7.35
C GLY A 111 -11.37 -10.26 -6.75
N ASP A 112 -11.55 -10.23 -5.42
CA ASP A 112 -12.57 -9.39 -4.78
C ASP A 112 -12.09 -7.94 -4.65
N CYS A 113 -12.68 -7.04 -5.43
CA CYS A 113 -12.36 -5.61 -5.42
C CYS A 113 -12.59 -4.94 -4.05
N ALA A 114 -13.38 -5.53 -3.14
CA ALA A 114 -13.48 -5.05 -1.77
C ALA A 114 -12.11 -5.02 -1.08
N SER A 115 -11.23 -5.99 -1.37
CA SER A 115 -9.88 -6.00 -0.81
C SER A 115 -9.02 -4.83 -1.34
N ILE A 116 -9.19 -4.41 -2.60
CA ILE A 116 -8.49 -3.22 -3.12
C ILE A 116 -8.97 -1.93 -2.42
N LEU A 117 -10.27 -1.85 -2.14
CA LEU A 117 -10.83 -0.72 -1.38
C LEU A 117 -10.27 -0.65 0.04
N GLU A 118 -10.19 -1.79 0.74
CA GLU A 118 -9.60 -1.83 2.07
C GLU A 118 -8.10 -1.51 2.05
N CYS A 119 -7.34 -2.03 1.06
CA CYS A 119 -5.94 -1.69 0.87
C CYS A 119 -5.73 -0.18 0.73
N ALA A 120 -6.49 0.47 -0.15
CA ALA A 120 -6.39 1.90 -0.39
C ALA A 120 -6.80 2.74 0.83
N ALA A 121 -7.85 2.31 1.55
CA ALA A 121 -8.29 2.94 2.79
C ALA A 121 -7.20 2.86 3.87
N ARG A 122 -6.62 1.68 4.09
CA ARG A 122 -5.53 1.49 5.05
C ARG A 122 -4.30 2.32 4.74
N CYS A 123 -3.92 2.45 3.45
CA CYS A 123 -2.84 3.36 3.08
C CYS A 123 -3.16 4.84 3.34
N TYR A 124 -4.42 5.26 3.19
CA TYR A 124 -4.86 6.61 3.52
C TYR A 124 -4.87 6.85 5.03
N ASP A 125 -5.40 5.92 5.82
CA ASP A 125 -5.45 6.01 7.29
C ASP A 125 -4.04 6.03 7.87
N CYS A 126 -3.15 5.15 7.40
CA CYS A 126 -1.71 5.18 7.71
C CYS A 126 -1.09 6.56 7.44
N ALA A 127 -1.43 7.19 6.31
CA ALA A 127 -0.93 8.52 5.99
C ALA A 127 -1.46 9.60 6.94
N GLY A 128 -2.70 9.45 7.42
CA GLY A 128 -3.28 10.30 8.47
C GLY A 128 -2.56 10.15 9.81
N PHE A 129 -2.27 8.92 10.23
CA PHE A 129 -1.50 8.68 11.45
C PHE A 129 -0.08 9.25 11.37
N VAL A 130 0.57 9.18 10.20
CA VAL A 130 1.87 9.82 9.98
C VAL A 130 1.76 11.35 10.05
N ASP A 131 0.66 11.94 9.56
CA ASP A 131 0.40 13.38 9.73
C ASP A 131 0.28 13.75 11.21
N ASP A 132 -0.52 13.02 11.98
CA ASP A 132 -0.70 13.24 13.42
C ASP A 132 0.65 13.18 14.16
N ALA A 133 1.48 12.18 13.84
CA ALA A 133 2.81 12.02 14.41
C ALA A 133 3.75 13.17 14.04
N CYS A 134 3.68 13.66 12.80
CA CYS A 134 4.50 14.77 12.30
C CYS A 134 3.90 16.16 12.61
N GLY A 135 2.79 16.24 13.37
CA GLY A 135 2.13 17.48 13.72
C GLY A 135 1.47 18.20 12.53
N ASP A 136 0.80 17.46 11.64
CA ASP A 136 0.00 17.94 10.49
C ASP A 136 0.72 18.84 9.47
N THR A 137 2.05 18.93 9.56
CA THR A 137 2.82 19.92 8.80
C THR A 137 2.97 19.54 7.32
N TYR A 138 2.87 18.25 7.00
CA TYR A 138 3.25 17.72 5.68
C TYR A 138 2.05 17.24 4.83
N ALA A 139 0.86 17.13 5.42
CA ALA A 139 -0.38 16.74 4.75
C ALA A 139 -0.27 15.44 3.93
N PHE A 140 0.37 14.42 4.49
CA PHE A 140 0.53 13.09 3.92
C PHE A 140 -0.79 12.44 3.53
N ALA A 141 -1.86 12.56 4.31
CA ALA A 141 -3.17 12.00 3.94
C ALA A 141 -3.73 12.65 2.66
N ALA A 142 -3.60 13.98 2.54
CA ALA A 142 -4.02 14.70 1.34
C ALA A 142 -3.14 14.35 0.12
N ALA A 143 -1.84 14.15 0.33
CA ALA A 143 -0.91 13.69 -0.70
C ALA A 143 -1.26 12.27 -1.17
N GLU A 144 -1.55 11.36 -0.24
CA GLU A 144 -1.95 9.98 -0.54
C GLU A 144 -3.25 9.95 -1.36
N ALA A 145 -4.29 10.67 -0.94
CA ALA A 145 -5.54 10.75 -1.69
C ALA A 145 -5.33 11.29 -3.12
N ARG A 146 -4.48 12.31 -3.29
CA ARG A 146 -4.13 12.84 -4.61
C ARG A 146 -3.41 11.80 -5.46
N MET A 147 -2.40 11.12 -4.90
CA MET A 147 -1.62 10.11 -5.63
C MET A 147 -2.47 8.91 -6.04
N GLN A 148 -3.37 8.43 -5.17
CA GLN A 148 -4.31 7.38 -5.52
C GLN A 148 -5.19 7.78 -6.71
N LEU A 149 -5.71 9.00 -6.74
CA LEU A 149 -6.53 9.47 -7.86
C LEU A 149 -5.73 9.66 -9.15
N GLU A 150 -4.48 10.07 -9.06
CA GLU A 150 -3.56 10.15 -10.20
C GLU A 150 -3.21 8.77 -10.74
N ASP A 151 -2.89 7.80 -9.87
CA ASP A 151 -2.65 6.40 -10.22
C ASP A 151 -3.85 5.83 -10.99
N LEU A 152 -5.05 5.97 -10.44
CA LEU A 152 -6.29 5.50 -11.08
C LEU A 152 -6.53 6.15 -12.43
N SER A 153 -6.29 7.46 -12.55
CA SER A 153 -6.47 8.17 -13.82
C SER A 153 -5.48 7.69 -14.88
N LEU A 154 -4.23 7.41 -14.50
CA LEU A 154 -3.22 6.89 -15.42
C LEU A 154 -3.57 5.47 -15.87
N LEU A 155 -3.92 4.61 -14.92
CA LEU A 155 -4.27 3.21 -15.17
C LEU A 155 -5.56 3.04 -15.98
N ALA A 156 -6.52 3.96 -15.84
CA ALA A 156 -7.74 3.96 -16.65
C ALA A 156 -7.49 4.43 -18.10
N SER A 157 -6.40 5.17 -18.35
CA SER A 157 -6.12 5.78 -19.65
C SER A 157 -5.00 5.11 -20.44
N HIS A 158 -4.24 4.21 -19.82
CA HIS A 158 -3.10 3.53 -20.43
C HIS A 158 -3.14 2.03 -20.14
N PRO A 159 -2.75 1.18 -21.11
CA PRO A 159 -2.59 -0.24 -20.84
C PRO A 159 -1.50 -0.46 -19.78
N VAL A 160 -1.67 -1.51 -18.98
CA VAL A 160 -0.62 -1.93 -18.04
C VAL A 160 0.52 -2.58 -18.83
N ASP A 161 1.62 -1.86 -18.93
CA ASP A 161 2.87 -2.31 -19.55
C ASP A 161 4.08 -2.07 -18.62
N PRO A 162 5.26 -2.65 -18.92
CA PRO A 162 6.42 -2.52 -18.05
C PRO A 162 6.90 -1.08 -17.83
N GLU A 163 6.67 -0.17 -18.78
CA GLU A 163 7.10 1.23 -18.69
C GLU A 163 6.22 2.01 -17.70
N LEU A 164 4.90 1.84 -17.80
CA LEU A 164 3.95 2.41 -16.85
C LEU A 164 4.20 1.87 -15.44
N VAL A 165 4.41 0.56 -15.30
CA VAL A 165 4.69 -0.05 -14.00
C VAL A 165 6.00 0.47 -13.39
N SER A 166 7.08 0.60 -14.17
CA SER A 166 8.34 1.19 -13.69
C SER A 166 8.14 2.62 -13.22
N THR A 167 7.42 3.43 -14.00
CA THR A 167 7.13 4.84 -13.69
C THR A 167 6.37 4.99 -12.37
N LEU A 168 5.30 4.19 -12.19
CA LEU A 168 4.50 4.23 -10.97
C LEU A 168 5.29 3.74 -9.76
N LYS A 169 6.09 2.68 -9.93
CA LYS A 169 6.96 2.15 -8.88
C LYS A 169 7.99 3.18 -8.42
N GLU A 170 8.72 3.78 -9.35
CA GLU A 170 9.73 4.80 -9.05
C GLU A 170 9.12 5.99 -8.30
N ARG A 171 7.96 6.47 -8.75
CA ARG A 171 7.23 7.56 -8.09
C ARG A 171 6.82 7.18 -6.66
N SER A 172 6.31 5.97 -6.45
CA SER A 172 5.89 5.51 -5.13
C SER A 172 7.06 5.23 -4.18
N VAL A 173 8.21 4.78 -4.70
CA VAL A 173 9.47 4.67 -3.94
C VAL A 173 9.93 6.06 -3.47
N GLN A 174 9.99 7.05 -4.37
CA GLN A 174 10.39 8.42 -4.01
C GLN A 174 9.50 9.01 -2.92
N GLU A 175 8.19 8.76 -3.00
CA GLU A 175 7.26 9.23 -1.97
C GLU A 175 7.46 8.50 -0.63
N SER A 176 7.69 7.18 -0.66
CA SER A 176 8.04 6.44 0.57
C SER A 176 9.29 7.02 1.21
N GLU A 177 10.36 7.23 0.45
CA GLU A 177 11.60 7.83 0.94
C GLU A 177 11.37 9.22 1.55
N ARG A 178 10.52 10.04 0.92
CA ARG A 178 10.13 11.35 1.44
C ARG A 178 9.44 11.23 2.80
N ILE A 179 8.51 10.28 2.96
CA ILE A 179 7.82 9.99 4.22
C ILE A 179 8.83 9.54 5.29
N GLY A 180 9.70 8.58 4.97
CA GLY A 180 10.72 8.07 5.88
C GLY A 180 11.65 9.17 6.39
N ALA A 181 12.06 10.09 5.52
CA ALA A 181 12.91 11.22 5.90
C ALA A 181 12.23 12.19 6.89
N GLN A 182 10.90 12.28 6.90
CA GLN A 182 10.18 13.08 7.90
C GLN A 182 9.95 12.29 9.19
N LEU A 183 9.60 11.01 9.10
CA LEU A 183 9.44 10.16 10.27
C LEU A 183 10.71 10.08 11.14
N GLN A 184 11.90 10.18 10.55
CA GLN A 184 13.16 10.24 11.29
C GLN A 184 13.38 11.53 12.12
N GLN A 185 12.53 12.55 11.93
CA GLN A 185 12.62 13.84 12.64
C GLN A 185 11.66 13.91 13.84
N VAL A 186 10.80 12.90 14.02
CA VAL A 186 9.82 12.77 15.10
C VAL A 186 10.35 11.82 16.16
#